data_AF-A0A926DXD2-F1
#
_entry.id   AF-A0A926DXD2-F1
#
_cell.length_a   1.000
_cell.length_b   1.000
_cell.length_c   1.000
_cell.angle_alpha   90.00
_cell.angle_beta   90.00
_cell.angle_gamma   90.00
#
_symmetry.space_group_name_H-M   'P 1'
#
loop_
_entity.id
_entity.type
_entity.pdbx_description
1 polymer ?
#
loop_
_entity_poly.entity_id
_entity_poly.type
_entity_poly.pdbx_seq_one_letter_code
_entity_poly.pdbx_strand_id
1 'polypeptide(L)'
;MNGVSKISVSDDIALVTFNRIGADLKFISAVFGDFAEQGINIDMISQSAPTGDRVDISFTISGDDLVKVLALVNKYKADYPDVKPLVSNGNSKVQLFGEEMREMEGVAGKAIAAAAAADAHVLMITTSEVDISLLLSAYNLDQTISLLEQQFGITAER
;
A
#
# COMPACT_ATOMS: atom_id res chain seq x y z
N MET A 1 -10.47 24.50 -5.44
CA MET A 1 -9.73 23.23 -5.58
C MET A 1 -10.20 22.27 -4.51
N ASN A 2 -10.16 20.95 -4.75
CA ASN A 2 -10.64 19.94 -3.78
C ASN A 2 -9.49 19.30 -2.97
N GLY A 3 -8.34 19.97 -2.89
CA GLY A 3 -7.15 19.51 -2.14
C GLY A 3 -6.29 18.47 -2.86
N VAL A 4 -6.75 17.97 -4.02
CA VAL A 4 -6.02 17.06 -4.90
C VAL A 4 -5.76 17.81 -6.20
N SER A 5 -4.56 17.64 -6.76
CA SER A 5 -4.14 18.19 -8.07
C SER A 5 -3.76 17.10 -9.06
N LYS A 6 -3.47 15.88 -8.58
CA LYS A 6 -3.13 14.73 -9.42
C LYS A 6 -3.69 13.43 -8.85
N ILE A 7 -4.19 12.57 -9.75
CA ILE A 7 -4.50 11.16 -9.43
C ILE A 7 -3.62 10.30 -10.34
N SER A 8 -2.84 9.39 -9.76
CA SER A 8 -2.00 8.43 -10.49
C SER A 8 -2.40 7.01 -10.14
N VAL A 9 -2.37 6.11 -11.12
CA VAL A 9 -2.66 4.69 -10.96
C VAL A 9 -1.42 3.91 -11.36
N SER A 10 -1.02 2.94 -10.55
CA SER A 10 0.05 2.00 -10.87
C SER A 10 -0.48 0.59 -10.69
N ASP A 11 -0.45 -0.19 -11.77
CA ASP A 11 -0.89 -1.58 -11.78
C ASP A 11 0.25 -2.54 -11.45
N ASP A 12 -0.11 -3.82 -11.31
CA ASP A 12 0.79 -4.93 -11.02
C ASP A 12 1.66 -4.66 -9.78
N ILE A 13 0.98 -4.39 -8.67
CA ILE A 13 1.61 -4.19 -7.37
C ILE A 13 1.36 -5.43 -6.50
N ALA A 14 2.43 -5.98 -5.92
CA ALA A 14 2.33 -7.01 -4.91
C ALA A 14 2.42 -6.40 -3.51
N LEU A 15 1.52 -6.83 -2.63
CA LEU A 15 1.52 -6.56 -1.20
C LEU A 15 2.20 -7.70 -0.47
N VAL A 16 3.19 -7.39 0.36
CA VAL A 16 3.79 -8.32 1.31
C VAL A 16 3.43 -7.86 2.72
N THR A 17 2.90 -8.78 3.53
CA THR A 17 2.52 -8.50 4.92
C THR A 17 3.15 -9.50 5.85
N PHE A 18 3.88 -9.01 6.85
CA PHE A 18 4.35 -9.80 7.98
C PHE A 18 3.42 -9.52 9.17
N ASN A 19 2.57 -10.50 9.49
CA ASN A 19 1.55 -10.37 10.52
C ASN A 19 2.11 -10.72 11.91
N ARG A 20 1.79 -9.90 12.93
CA ARG A 20 2.09 -10.11 14.35
C ARG A 20 3.54 -10.49 14.63
N ILE A 21 4.46 -9.84 13.94
CA ILE A 21 5.90 -9.97 14.23
C ILE A 21 6.24 -9.22 15.51
N GLY A 22 7.32 -9.60 16.18
CA GLY A 22 7.87 -8.81 17.27
C GLY A 22 8.19 -7.40 16.77
N ALA A 23 7.94 -6.37 17.58
CA ALA A 23 8.27 -4.98 17.30
C ALA A 23 9.79 -4.72 17.41
N ASP A 24 10.58 -5.55 16.72
CA ASP A 24 12.04 -5.50 16.66
C ASP A 24 12.48 -4.96 15.29
N LEU A 25 13.08 -3.77 15.30
CA LEU A 25 13.62 -3.14 14.10
C LEU A 25 14.76 -3.95 13.46
N LYS A 26 15.44 -4.85 14.20
CA LYS A 26 16.48 -5.70 13.61
C LYS A 26 15.90 -6.67 12.59
N PHE A 27 14.73 -7.25 12.88
CA PHE A 27 14.04 -8.13 11.94
C PHE A 27 13.61 -7.36 10.70
N ILE A 28 12.97 -6.20 10.87
CA ILE A 28 12.53 -5.35 9.75
C ILE A 28 13.72 -4.92 8.89
N SER A 29 14.82 -4.50 9.53
CA SER A 29 16.06 -4.13 8.83
C SER A 29 16.66 -5.29 8.03
N ALA A 30 16.63 -6.51 8.58
CA ALA A 30 17.12 -7.70 7.86
C ALA A 30 16.22 -8.02 6.66
N VAL A 31 14.89 -7.93 6.82
CA VAL A 31 13.94 -8.12 5.72
C VAL A 31 14.19 -7.12 4.59
N PHE A 32 14.27 -5.83 4.89
CA PHE A 32 14.50 -4.81 3.86
C PHE A 32 15.89 -4.93 3.22
N GLY A 33 16.91 -5.33 4.00
CA GLY A 33 18.24 -5.64 3.49
C GLY A 33 18.24 -6.78 2.47
N ASP A 34 17.65 -7.93 2.81
CA ASP A 34 17.57 -9.08 1.91
C ASP A 34 16.81 -8.73 0.62
N PHE A 35 15.76 -7.90 0.68
CA PHE A 35 15.04 -7.44 -0.52
C PHE A 35 15.93 -6.55 -1.40
N ALA A 36 16.66 -5.61 -0.80
CA ALA A 36 17.59 -4.75 -1.52
C ALA A 36 18.75 -5.55 -2.17
N GLU A 37 19.27 -6.57 -1.49
CA GLU A 37 20.31 -7.47 -2.05
C GLU A 37 19.82 -8.26 -3.29
N GLN A 38 18.51 -8.50 -3.40
CA GLN A 38 17.88 -9.10 -4.58
C GLN A 38 17.49 -8.07 -5.66
N GLY A 39 17.81 -6.79 -5.45
CA GLY A 39 17.47 -5.68 -6.34
C GLY A 39 15.97 -5.37 -6.38
N ILE A 40 15.23 -5.68 -5.31
CA ILE A 40 13.78 -5.46 -5.22
C ILE A 40 13.53 -4.11 -4.57
N ASN A 41 12.80 -3.24 -5.26
CA ASN A 41 12.44 -1.93 -4.72
C ASN A 41 11.17 -2.01 -3.87
N ILE A 42 11.23 -1.47 -2.66
CA ILE A 42 10.08 -1.32 -1.76
C ILE A 42 9.50 0.09 -1.92
N ASP A 43 8.17 0.21 -2.06
CA ASP A 43 7.46 1.48 -2.25
C ASP A 43 6.66 1.89 -1.01
N MET A 44 5.39 1.49 -0.91
CA MET A 44 4.54 1.83 0.23
C MET A 44 4.99 0.99 1.44
N ILE A 45 5.04 1.62 2.62
CA ILE A 45 5.25 0.93 3.90
C ILE A 45 4.15 1.36 4.86
N SER A 46 3.44 0.41 5.44
CA SER A 46 2.42 0.62 6.46
C SER A 46 2.67 -0.30 7.64
N GLN A 47 2.93 0.29 8.80
CA GLN A 47 3.08 -0.43 10.06
C GLN A 47 1.90 -0.09 10.97
N SER A 48 1.25 -1.09 11.53
CA SER A 48 0.24 -0.86 12.55
C SER A 48 0.85 -0.30 13.84
N ALA A 49 0.04 0.39 14.64
CA ALA A 49 0.40 0.69 16.01
C ALA A 49 0.63 -0.63 16.78
N PRO A 50 1.64 -0.68 17.68
CA PRO A 50 1.94 -1.90 18.40
C PRO A 50 0.76 -2.34 19.27
N THR A 51 0.46 -3.63 19.23
CA THR A 51 -0.47 -4.30 20.16
C THR A 51 0.36 -5.19 21.08
N GLY A 52 0.68 -4.68 22.27
CA GLY A 52 1.67 -5.30 23.15
C GLY A 52 3.08 -5.15 22.56
N ASP A 53 3.79 -6.26 22.36
CA ASP A 53 5.11 -6.31 21.73
C ASP A 53 5.05 -6.64 20.23
N ARG A 54 3.85 -6.68 19.63
CA ARG A 54 3.64 -7.10 18.23
C ARG A 54 3.17 -5.97 17.34
N VAL A 55 3.60 -6.01 16.08
CA VAL A 55 3.14 -5.14 14.99
C VAL A 55 2.80 -5.97 13.76
N ASP A 56 1.97 -5.41 12.89
CA ASP A 56 1.85 -5.83 11.51
C ASP A 56 2.64 -4.84 10.66
N ILE A 57 3.51 -5.34 9.78
CA ILE A 57 4.18 -4.51 8.79
C ILE A 57 3.80 -5.02 7.41
N SER A 58 3.36 -4.11 6.57
CA SER A 58 3.01 -4.39 5.20
C SER A 58 3.73 -3.42 4.28
N PHE A 59 4.14 -3.88 3.11
CA PHE A 59 4.79 -3.05 2.13
C PHE A 59 4.54 -3.55 0.70
N THR A 60 4.71 -2.66 -0.27
CA THR A 60 4.49 -2.98 -1.68
C THR A 60 5.79 -3.10 -2.46
N ILE A 61 5.75 -3.95 -3.48
CA ILE A 61 6.81 -4.18 -4.46
C ILE A 61 6.17 -4.31 -5.85
N SER A 62 6.96 -4.16 -6.91
CA SER A 62 6.50 -4.42 -8.28
C SER A 62 6.19 -5.90 -8.47
N GLY A 63 5.06 -6.22 -9.10
CA GLY A 63 4.64 -7.59 -9.41
C GLY A 63 5.66 -8.38 -10.23
N ASP A 64 6.50 -7.70 -11.01
CA ASP A 64 7.63 -8.29 -11.75
C ASP A 64 8.63 -9.02 -10.82
N ASP A 65 8.77 -8.57 -9.57
CA ASP A 65 9.67 -9.17 -8.58
C ASP A 65 9.03 -10.30 -7.75
N LEU A 66 7.77 -10.67 -8.03
CA LEU A 66 7.00 -11.63 -7.23
C LEU A 66 7.73 -12.96 -7.01
N VAL A 67 8.37 -13.51 -8.04
CA VAL A 67 9.08 -14.79 -7.94
C VAL A 67 10.22 -14.72 -6.92
N LYS A 68 11.01 -13.63 -6.93
CA LYS A 68 12.10 -13.42 -5.96
C LYS A 68 11.54 -13.26 -4.54
N VAL A 69 10.46 -12.50 -4.41
CA VAL A 69 9.79 -12.26 -3.12
C VAL A 69 9.26 -13.56 -2.51
N LEU A 70 8.63 -14.43 -3.31
CA LEU A 70 8.13 -15.71 -2.82
C LEU A 70 9.27 -16.61 -2.30
N ALA A 71 10.45 -16.57 -2.93
CA ALA A 71 11.62 -17.29 -2.44
C ALA A 71 12.10 -16.75 -1.07
N LEU A 72 12.22 -15.43 -0.93
CA LEU A 72 12.60 -14.78 0.34
C LEU A 72 11.57 -15.06 1.45
N VAL A 73 10.28 -14.91 1.16
CA VAL A 73 9.20 -15.18 2.11
C VAL A 73 9.21 -16.63 2.60
N ASN A 74 9.48 -17.59 1.70
CA ASN A 74 9.58 -19.01 2.08
C ASN A 74 10.79 -19.28 2.97
N LYS A 75 11.94 -18.63 2.72
CA LYS A 75 13.10 -18.66 3.61
C LYS A 75 12.72 -18.14 5.01
N TYR A 76 12.05 -17.00 5.12
CA TYR A 76 11.63 -16.47 6.42
C TYR A 76 10.66 -17.37 7.18
N LYS A 77 9.72 -18.03 6.48
CA LYS A 77 8.84 -19.03 7.10
C LYS A 77 9.60 -20.20 7.71
N ALA A 78 10.73 -20.58 7.11
CA ALA A 78 11.57 -21.68 7.60
C ALA A 78 12.44 -21.25 8.79
N ASP A 79 13.06 -20.06 8.70
CA ASP A 79 14.00 -19.55 9.70
C ASP A 79 13.27 -18.97 10.93
N TYR A 80 12.04 -18.48 10.75
CA TYR A 80 11.23 -17.82 11.78
C TYR A 80 9.81 -18.41 11.83
N PRO A 81 9.59 -19.53 12.54
CA PRO A 81 8.30 -20.24 12.55
C PRO A 81 7.10 -19.41 13.05
N ASP A 82 7.36 -18.38 13.87
CA ASP A 82 6.33 -17.48 14.39
C ASP A 82 5.92 -16.40 13.38
N VAL A 83 6.70 -16.22 12.31
CA VAL A 83 6.46 -15.24 11.26
C VAL A 83 5.64 -15.87 10.16
N LYS A 84 4.51 -15.24 9.82
CA LYS A 84 3.61 -15.70 8.76
C LYS A 84 3.49 -14.62 7.69
N PRO A 85 4.43 -14.57 6.73
CA PRO A 85 4.32 -13.63 5.64
C PRO A 85 3.18 -14.05 4.69
N LEU A 86 2.39 -13.06 4.31
CA LEU A 86 1.31 -13.13 3.34
C LEU A 86 1.71 -12.32 2.12
N VAL A 87 1.37 -12.82 0.93
CA VAL A 87 1.63 -12.13 -0.33
C VAL A 87 0.33 -12.07 -1.12
N SER A 88 -0.06 -10.87 -1.56
CA SER A 88 -1.20 -10.64 -2.46
C SER A 88 -0.69 -9.93 -3.70
N ASN A 89 -0.87 -10.49 -4.89
CA ASN A 89 -0.45 -9.87 -6.15
C ASN A 89 -1.64 -9.39 -6.99
N GLY A 90 -1.37 -8.59 -8.02
CA GLY A 90 -2.39 -8.11 -8.97
C GLY A 90 -3.26 -6.99 -8.39
N ASN A 91 -2.68 -6.19 -7.50
CA ASN A 91 -3.31 -5.01 -6.93
C ASN A 91 -2.90 -3.76 -7.70
N SER A 92 -3.65 -2.68 -7.52
CA SER A 92 -3.32 -1.38 -8.09
C SER A 92 -3.21 -0.33 -7.01
N LYS A 93 -2.18 0.50 -7.08
CA LYS A 93 -1.99 1.68 -6.24
C LYS A 93 -2.70 2.85 -6.91
N VAL A 94 -3.65 3.47 -6.21
CA VAL A 94 -4.26 4.74 -6.61
C VAL A 94 -3.75 5.82 -5.66
N GLN A 95 -2.99 6.75 -6.20
CA GLN A 95 -2.35 7.84 -5.47
C GLN A 95 -3.07 9.16 -5.75
N LEU A 96 -3.49 9.84 -4.69
CA LEU A 96 -4.04 11.19 -4.73
C LEU A 96 -3.00 12.15 -4.16
N PHE A 97 -2.53 13.08 -4.99
CA PHE A 97 -1.51 14.05 -4.62
C PHE A 97 -2.06 15.49 -4.70
N GLY A 98 -1.64 16.35 -3.78
CA GLY A 98 -1.88 17.79 -3.85
C GLY A 98 -1.15 18.57 -2.75
N GLU A 99 -0.41 19.62 -3.13
CA GLU A 99 0.33 20.45 -2.17
C GLU A 99 -0.56 21.14 -1.12
N GLU A 100 -1.76 21.54 -1.55
CA GLU A 100 -2.77 22.19 -0.70
C GLU A 100 -3.47 21.21 0.26
N MET A 101 -3.26 19.89 0.12
CA MET A 101 -3.90 18.88 0.97
C MET A 101 -3.62 19.11 2.46
N ARG A 102 -2.40 19.56 2.79
CA ARG A 102 -1.97 19.85 4.16
C ARG A 102 -2.77 20.97 4.84
N GLU A 103 -3.41 21.84 4.05
CA GLU A 103 -4.17 23.01 4.50
C GLU A 103 -5.68 22.81 4.34
N MET A 104 -6.13 21.64 3.87
CA MET A 104 -7.53 21.38 3.55
C MET A 104 -8.08 20.18 4.31
N GLU A 105 -9.09 20.41 5.15
CA GLU A 105 -9.72 19.33 5.89
C GLU A 105 -10.64 18.47 4.99
N GLY A 106 -10.79 17.20 5.36
CA GLY A 106 -11.77 16.29 4.78
C GLY A 106 -11.39 15.67 3.42
N VAL A 107 -10.19 15.94 2.89
CA VAL A 107 -9.71 15.31 1.64
C VAL A 107 -9.70 13.78 1.76
N ALA A 108 -9.12 13.24 2.84
CA ALA A 108 -9.13 11.80 3.10
C ALA A 108 -10.56 11.24 3.24
N GLY A 109 -11.45 11.95 3.94
CA GLY A 109 -12.84 11.54 4.08
C GLY A 109 -13.56 11.42 2.73
N LYS A 110 -13.35 12.38 1.83
CA LYS A 110 -13.90 12.34 0.46
C LYS A 110 -13.34 11.19 -0.36
N ALA A 111 -12.03 10.93 -0.28
CA ALA A 111 -11.39 9.83 -0.99
C ALA A 111 -11.95 8.48 -0.55
N ILE A 112 -12.04 8.24 0.77
CA ILE A 112 -12.60 7.00 1.32
C ILE A 112 -14.09 6.87 1.00
N ALA A 113 -14.86 7.97 1.05
CA ALA A 113 -16.27 7.94 0.68
C ALA A 113 -16.48 7.56 -0.80
N ALA A 114 -15.66 8.08 -1.72
CA ALA A 114 -15.69 7.72 -3.13
C ALA A 114 -15.33 6.24 -3.36
N ALA A 115 -14.29 5.75 -2.70
CA ALA A 115 -13.91 4.33 -2.76
C ALA A 115 -15.01 3.42 -2.18
N ALA A 116 -15.63 3.80 -1.06
CA ALA A 116 -16.73 3.06 -0.46
C ALA A 116 -17.98 3.05 -1.37
N ALA A 117 -18.28 4.16 -2.06
CA ALA A 117 -19.39 4.22 -3.01
C ALA A 117 -19.18 3.31 -4.25
N ALA A 118 -17.93 2.98 -4.57
CA ALA A 118 -17.58 2.00 -5.60
C ALA A 118 -17.57 0.54 -5.10
N ASP A 119 -17.84 0.29 -3.81
CA ASP A 119 -17.63 -1.02 -3.17
C ASP A 119 -16.17 -1.50 -3.35
N ALA A 120 -15.21 -0.57 -3.22
CA ALA A 120 -13.79 -0.87 -3.41
C ALA A 120 -13.24 -1.73 -2.26
N HIS A 121 -12.42 -2.71 -2.60
CA HIS A 121 -11.69 -3.49 -1.61
C HIS A 121 -10.29 -2.89 -1.38
N VAL A 122 -10.17 -2.08 -0.32
CA VAL A 122 -8.93 -1.42 0.09
C VAL A 122 -8.08 -2.36 0.95
N LEU A 123 -6.84 -2.61 0.54
CA LEU A 123 -5.89 -3.50 1.20
C LEU A 123 -4.91 -2.77 2.12
N MET A 124 -4.50 -1.57 1.73
CA MET A 124 -3.54 -0.74 2.47
C MET A 124 -3.80 0.73 2.17
N ILE A 125 -3.58 1.58 3.18
CA ILE A 125 -3.56 3.04 3.04
C ILE A 125 -2.22 3.54 3.59
N THR A 126 -1.56 4.43 2.85
CA THR A 126 -0.44 5.24 3.34
C THR A 126 -0.69 6.70 3.04
N THR A 127 -0.09 7.60 3.82
CA THR A 127 -0.31 9.05 3.66
C THR A 127 0.95 9.84 3.98
N SER A 128 1.04 11.02 3.39
CA SER A 128 1.93 12.11 3.79
C SER A 128 1.13 13.41 3.93
N GLU A 129 1.78 14.54 4.17
CA GLU A 129 1.11 15.85 4.21
C GLU A 129 0.39 16.21 2.90
N VAL A 130 0.84 15.65 1.78
CA VAL A 130 0.39 16.02 0.42
C VAL A 130 -0.06 14.82 -0.42
N ASP A 131 -0.15 13.64 0.21
CA ASP A 131 -0.40 12.38 -0.49
C ASP A 131 -1.32 11.45 0.29
N ILE A 132 -2.23 10.79 -0.42
CA ILE A 132 -2.98 9.63 0.04
C ILE A 132 -2.85 8.54 -1.01
N SER A 133 -2.26 7.42 -0.63
CA SER A 133 -2.13 6.24 -1.49
C SER A 133 -3.04 5.12 -0.98
N LEU A 134 -3.91 4.63 -1.87
CA LEU A 134 -4.78 3.49 -1.63
C LEU A 134 -4.27 2.30 -2.45
N LEU A 135 -3.98 1.18 -1.79
CA LEU A 135 -3.78 -0.08 -2.49
C LEU A 135 -5.10 -0.82 -2.59
N LEU A 136 -5.55 -1.07 -3.81
CA LEU A 136 -6.84 -1.68 -4.11
C LEU A 136 -6.64 -3.03 -4.80
N SER A 137 -7.49 -4.00 -4.49
CA SER A 137 -7.59 -5.18 -5.36
C SER A 137 -8.20 -4.80 -6.72
N ALA A 138 -8.08 -5.66 -7.73
CA ALA A 138 -8.71 -5.43 -9.04
C ALA A 138 -10.26 -5.32 -8.99
N TYR A 139 -10.89 -5.72 -7.89
CA TYR A 139 -12.34 -5.64 -7.72
C TYR A 139 -12.83 -4.17 -7.70
N ASN A 140 -13.71 -3.82 -8.65
CA ASN A 140 -14.28 -2.49 -8.85
C ASN A 140 -13.25 -1.35 -9.02
N LEU A 141 -12.05 -1.66 -9.51
CA LEU A 141 -10.98 -0.67 -9.67
C LEU A 141 -11.38 0.49 -10.59
N ASP A 142 -11.85 0.21 -11.81
CA ASP A 142 -12.19 1.26 -12.78
C ASP A 142 -13.35 2.15 -12.30
N GLN A 143 -14.33 1.55 -11.60
CA GLN A 143 -15.41 2.30 -10.95
C GLN A 143 -14.88 3.19 -9.82
N THR A 144 -13.92 2.68 -9.03
CA THR A 144 -13.28 3.45 -7.96
C THR A 144 -12.52 4.64 -8.51
N ILE A 145 -11.73 4.45 -9.57
CA ILE A 145 -11.03 5.53 -10.28
C ILE A 145 -12.05 6.56 -10.76
N SER A 146 -13.10 6.15 -11.47
CA SER A 146 -14.11 7.07 -12.00
C SER A 146 -14.78 7.92 -10.91
N LEU A 147 -15.13 7.33 -9.75
CA LEU A 147 -15.73 8.08 -8.64
C LEU A 147 -14.73 9.03 -7.97
N LEU A 148 -13.44 8.66 -7.89
CA LEU A 148 -12.39 9.56 -7.41
C LEU A 148 -12.20 10.74 -8.37
N GLU A 149 -12.15 10.46 -9.68
CA GLU A 149 -12.05 11.50 -10.71
C GLU A 149 -13.22 12.49 -10.62
N GLN A 150 -14.45 11.98 -10.48
CA GLN A 150 -15.64 12.80 -10.29
C GLN A 150 -15.58 13.61 -8.98
N GLN A 151 -15.17 12.98 -7.88
CA GLN A 151 -15.13 13.60 -6.56
C GLN A 151 -14.14 14.76 -6.48
N PHE A 152 -13.01 14.66 -7.18
CA PHE A 152 -11.95 15.67 -7.15
C PHE A 152 -11.91 16.57 -8.38
N GLY A 153 -12.58 16.19 -9.48
CA GLY A 153 -12.61 16.93 -10.74
C GLY A 153 -11.32 16.78 -11.54
N ILE A 154 -10.65 15.63 -11.44
CA ILE A 154 -9.32 15.36 -12.01
C ILE A 154 -9.38 14.03 -12.76
N THR A 155 -8.82 13.98 -13.96
CA THR A 155 -8.64 12.72 -14.70
C THR A 155 -7.38 12.01 -14.20
N ALA A 156 -7.49 10.71 -13.94
CA ALA A 156 -6.40 9.89 -13.48
C ALA A 156 -5.41 9.58 -14.61
N GLU A 157 -4.13 9.57 -14.28
CA GLU A 157 -3.05 9.08 -15.13
C GLU A 157 -2.76 7.62 -14.74
N ARG A 158 -2.69 6.71 -15.72
CA ARG A 158 -2.46 5.28 -15.51
C ARG A 158 -1.28 4.80 -16.36
#